data_AF-A0A970GT17-F1
#
_entry.id   AF-A0A970GT17-F1
#
_cell.length_a   1.000
_cell.length_b   1.000
_cell.length_c   1.000
_cell.angle_alpha   90.00
_cell.angle_beta   90.00
_cell.angle_gamma   90.00
#
_symmetry.space_group_name_H-M   'P 1'
#
loop_
_entity.id
_entity.type
_entity.pdbx_description
1 polymer ?
#
loop_
_entity_poly.entity_id
_entity_poly.type
_entity_poly.pdbx_seq_one_letter_code
_entity_poly.pdbx_strand_id
1 'polypeptide(L)'
;MSSKIKRVLKPTPAWEEEKEEKWLREMSKEGWHLKKCTLGLYTFERAEPADYIYKYDYTGCMNIDKEEYLSIFRDAGWEHVTENAGWHCFRAKADNCRYPDLYTICAYVFYLCYIQDKKDYRETGRTIEAVF
;
A
#
# COMPACT_ATOMS: atom_id res chain seq x y z
N MET A 1 6.15 -28.41 4.10
CA MET A 1 5.55 -27.70 5.25
C MET A 1 4.46 -26.78 4.72
N SER A 2 3.22 -26.89 5.18
CA SER A 2 2.17 -25.94 4.78
C SER A 2 2.43 -24.60 5.46
N SER A 3 2.59 -23.51 4.70
CA SER A 3 2.72 -22.19 5.31
C SER A 3 1.37 -21.81 5.95
N LYS A 4 1.43 -21.13 7.10
CA LYS A 4 0.23 -20.73 7.85
C LYS A 4 -0.28 -19.41 7.30
N ILE A 5 -1.57 -19.37 6.94
CA ILE A 5 -2.23 -18.17 6.43
C ILE A 5 -3.08 -17.52 7.52
N LYS A 6 -3.02 -16.19 7.64
CA LYS A 6 -3.88 -15.37 8.50
C LYS A 6 -4.61 -14.34 7.64
N ARG A 7 -5.92 -14.19 7.84
CA ARG A 7 -6.72 -13.14 7.19
C ARG A 7 -7.24 -12.18 8.24
N VAL A 8 -7.16 -10.88 7.95
CA VAL A 8 -7.62 -9.81 8.83
C VAL A 8 -8.48 -8.86 8.01
N LEU A 9 -9.72 -8.63 8.45
CA LEU A 9 -10.55 -7.55 7.93
C LEU A 9 -10.32 -6.33 8.80
N LYS A 10 -9.79 -5.26 8.20
CA LYS A 10 -9.49 -4.01 8.87
C LYS A 10 -9.86 -2.87 7.92
N PRO A 11 -11.01 -2.21 8.09
CA PRO A 11 -11.30 -1.00 7.34
C PRO A 11 -10.35 0.10 7.82
N THR A 12 -9.39 0.46 6.98
CA THR A 12 -8.51 1.62 7.18
C THR A 12 -8.98 2.74 6.26
N PRO A 13 -9.36 3.90 6.82
CA PRO A 13 -9.62 5.07 6.00
C PRO A 13 -8.35 5.51 5.26
N ALA A 14 -8.49 6.04 4.05
CA ALA A 14 -7.35 6.45 3.21
C ALA A 14 -6.43 7.50 3.86
N TRP A 15 -6.95 8.32 4.79
CA TRP A 15 -6.18 9.33 5.52
C TRP A 15 -5.39 8.78 6.73
N GLU A 16 -5.47 7.49 7.02
CA GLU A 16 -4.73 6.83 8.11
C GLU A 16 -3.58 5.93 7.61
N GLU A 17 -3.03 6.23 6.43
CA GLU A 17 -1.94 5.48 5.81
C GLU A 17 -0.77 5.19 6.77
N GLU A 18 -0.28 6.19 7.49
CA GLU A 18 0.82 6.03 8.45
C GLU A 18 0.51 4.98 9.54
N LYS A 19 -0.75 4.93 10.00
CA LYS A 19 -1.17 3.94 10.99
C LYS A 19 -1.26 2.54 10.37
N GLU A 20 -1.71 2.44 9.13
CA GLU A 20 -1.75 1.19 8.38
C GLU A 20 -0.33 0.65 8.14
N GLU A 21 0.59 1.46 7.63
CA GLU A 21 1.98 1.08 7.38
C GLU A 21 2.68 0.62 8.66
N LYS A 22 2.49 1.35 9.76
CA LYS A 22 3.01 0.96 11.07
C LYS A 22 2.45 -0.39 11.51
N TRP A 23 1.14 -0.61 11.34
CA TRP A 23 0.53 -1.88 11.69
C TRP A 23 1.08 -3.04 10.83
N LEU A 24 1.22 -2.85 9.52
CA LEU A 24 1.82 -3.86 8.62
C LEU A 24 3.27 -4.18 9.01
N ARG A 25 4.05 -3.16 9.39
CA ARG A 25 5.41 -3.33 9.91
C ARG A 25 5.43 -4.16 11.20
N GLU A 26 4.57 -3.87 12.17
CA GLU A 26 4.48 -4.65 13.41
C GLU A 26 4.07 -6.11 13.14
N MET A 27 3.11 -6.34 12.23
CA MET A 27 2.76 -7.71 11.80
C MET A 27 3.98 -8.45 11.22
N SER A 28 4.79 -7.75 10.42
CA SER A 28 6.00 -8.32 9.83
C SER A 28 7.08 -8.67 10.87
N LYS A 29 7.25 -7.82 11.89
CA LYS A 29 8.14 -8.09 13.04
C LYS A 29 7.68 -9.31 13.85
N GLU A 30 6.40 -9.65 13.80
CA GLU A 30 5.87 -10.90 14.39
C GLU A 30 5.97 -12.12 13.46
N GLY A 31 6.53 -11.94 12.26
CA GLY A 31 6.66 -12.98 11.23
C GLY A 31 5.41 -13.16 10.35
N TRP A 32 4.48 -12.22 10.38
CA TRP A 32 3.32 -12.19 9.48
C TRP A 32 3.55 -11.22 8.34
N HIS A 33 3.92 -11.74 7.18
CA HIS A 33 4.20 -10.91 6.01
C HIS A 33 3.00 -10.81 5.10
N LEU A 34 2.69 -9.60 4.65
CA LEU A 34 1.56 -9.37 3.75
C LEU A 34 1.80 -10.09 2.43
N LYS A 35 0.76 -10.73 1.89
CA LYS A 35 0.76 -11.40 0.58
C LYS A 35 -0.29 -10.86 -0.36
N LYS A 36 -1.41 -10.37 0.19
CA LYS A 36 -2.50 -9.80 -0.59
C LYS A 36 -3.27 -8.80 0.26
N CYS A 37 -3.67 -7.69 -0.36
CA CYS A 37 -4.57 -6.70 0.21
C CYS A 37 -5.63 -6.40 -0.84
N THR A 38 -6.90 -6.48 -0.46
CA THR A 38 -8.03 -6.13 -1.32
C THR A 38 -9.11 -5.53 -0.46
N LEU A 39 -9.39 -4.23 -0.62
CA LEU A 39 -10.51 -3.54 0.02
C LEU A 39 -10.59 -3.75 1.55
N GLY A 40 -9.46 -3.55 2.25
CA GLY A 40 -9.37 -3.74 3.70
C GLY A 40 -9.31 -5.21 4.17
N LEU A 41 -9.28 -6.18 3.25
CA LEU A 41 -8.99 -7.58 3.55
C LEU A 41 -7.50 -7.87 3.32
N TYR A 42 -6.79 -8.13 4.41
CA TYR A 42 -5.36 -8.43 4.41
C TYR A 42 -5.15 -9.93 4.57
N THR A 43 -4.34 -10.51 3.70
CA THR A 43 -3.89 -11.91 3.78
C THR A 43 -2.40 -11.93 4.06
N PHE A 44 -2.03 -12.54 5.18
CA PHE A 44 -0.67 -12.72 5.63
C PHE A 44 -0.24 -14.18 5.55
N GLU A 45 1.04 -14.39 5.29
CA GLU A 45 1.72 -15.68 5.35
C GLU A 45 2.76 -15.66 6.48
N ARG A 46 2.83 -16.76 7.23
CA ARG A 46 3.81 -16.93 8.30
C ARG A 46 5.19 -17.23 7.71
N ALA A 47 6.19 -16.45 8.12
CA ALA A 47 7.61 -16.74 7.91
C ALA A 47 8.44 -16.24 9.10
N GLU A 48 9.76 -16.16 8.91
CA GLU A 48 10.67 -15.56 9.90
C GLU A 48 10.34 -14.08 10.13
N PRO A 49 10.33 -13.61 11.40
CA PRO A 49 10.28 -12.20 11.75
C PRO A 49 11.22 -11.34 10.90
N ALA A 50 10.71 -10.23 10.39
CA ALA A 50 11.51 -9.26 9.65
C ALA A 50 10.97 -7.85 9.87
N ASP A 51 11.85 -6.85 9.79
CA ASP A 51 11.45 -5.45 9.87
C ASP A 51 11.20 -4.88 8.47
N TYR A 52 10.04 -5.23 7.88
CA TYR A 52 9.62 -4.66 6.60
C TYR A 52 8.86 -3.35 6.79
N ILE A 53 9.23 -2.35 6.00
CA ILE A 53 8.45 -1.13 5.77
C ILE A 53 7.54 -1.38 4.58
N TYR A 54 6.30 -0.94 4.67
CA TYR A 54 5.31 -1.05 3.59
C TYR A 54 4.96 0.34 3.08
N LYS A 55 4.73 0.46 1.77
CA LYS A 55 4.29 1.69 1.10
C LYS A 55 3.26 1.35 0.04
N TYR A 56 2.29 2.22 -0.16
CA TYR A 56 1.38 2.15 -1.29
C TYR A 56 1.71 3.23 -2.32
N ASP A 57 1.45 2.91 -3.58
CA ASP A 57 1.54 3.85 -4.69
C ASP A 57 0.47 3.51 -5.75
N TYR A 58 0.09 4.49 -6.58
CA TYR A 58 -1.02 4.37 -7.52
C TYR A 58 -0.61 4.70 -8.94
N THR A 59 -0.89 3.80 -9.87
CA THR A 59 -0.59 3.94 -11.30
C THR A 59 -1.82 3.98 -12.20
N GLY A 60 -3.04 3.84 -11.65
CA GLY A 60 -4.24 3.61 -12.46
C GLY A 60 -4.66 4.74 -13.40
N CYS A 61 -4.13 5.96 -13.22
CA CYS A 61 -4.33 7.09 -14.14
C CYS A 61 -3.11 7.41 -15.02
N MET A 62 -2.04 6.62 -14.92
CA MET A 62 -0.80 6.81 -15.66
C MET A 62 -0.72 5.89 -16.86
N ASN A 63 -0.16 6.39 -17.96
CA ASN A 63 0.21 5.58 -19.12
C ASN A 63 1.71 5.23 -19.03
N ILE A 64 2.08 4.52 -17.97
CA ILE A 64 3.45 4.06 -17.71
C ILE A 64 3.53 2.55 -17.94
N ASP A 65 4.64 2.08 -18.51
CA ASP A 65 4.87 0.65 -18.61
C ASP A 65 5.05 0.06 -17.20
N LYS A 66 4.33 -1.02 -16.93
CA LYS A 66 4.32 -1.64 -15.60
C LYS A 66 5.68 -2.18 -15.22
N GLU A 67 6.40 -2.80 -16.15
CA GLU A 67 7.69 -3.41 -15.84
C GLU A 67 8.75 -2.33 -15.59
N GLU A 68 8.73 -1.26 -16.39
CA GLU A 68 9.54 -0.07 -16.15
C GLU A 68 9.25 0.52 -14.76
N TYR A 69 7.97 0.72 -14.43
CA TYR A 69 7.56 1.22 -13.10
C TYR A 69 8.05 0.32 -11.96
N LEU A 70 7.84 -1.00 -12.05
CA LEU A 70 8.29 -1.94 -11.01
C LEU A 70 9.81 -2.01 -10.90
N SER A 71 10.54 -1.83 -12.01
CA SER A 71 12.01 -1.85 -12.01
C SER A 71 12.59 -0.75 -11.13
N ILE A 72 11.99 0.44 -11.12
CA ILE A 72 12.46 1.58 -10.33
C ILE A 72 12.35 1.27 -8.83
N PHE A 73 11.26 0.62 -8.41
CA PHE A 73 11.09 0.17 -7.03
C PHE A 73 12.11 -0.92 -6.67
N ARG A 74 12.31 -1.91 -7.53
CA ARG A 74 13.29 -2.98 -7.30
C ARG A 74 14.71 -2.45 -7.15
N ASP A 75 15.11 -1.51 -8.00
CA ASP A 75 16.44 -0.89 -7.97
C ASP A 75 16.65 -0.06 -6.69
N ALA A 76 15.57 0.45 -6.11
CA ALA A 76 15.56 1.14 -4.82
C ALA A 76 15.46 0.19 -3.60
N GLY A 77 15.46 -1.13 -3.82
CA GLY A 77 15.41 -2.14 -2.76
C GLY A 77 13.99 -2.54 -2.32
N TRP A 78 12.97 -2.19 -3.10
CA TRP A 78 11.57 -2.52 -2.82
C TRP A 78 11.10 -3.74 -3.60
N GLU A 79 10.35 -4.60 -2.92
CA GLU A 79 9.66 -5.75 -3.46
C GLU A 79 8.19 -5.42 -3.67
N HIS A 80 7.65 -5.73 -4.84
CA HIS A 80 6.21 -5.67 -5.08
C HIS A 80 5.51 -6.81 -4.34
N VAL A 81 4.48 -6.48 -3.56
CA VAL A 81 3.74 -7.43 -2.73
C VAL A 81 2.43 -7.84 -3.39
N THR A 82 1.63 -6.86 -3.78
CA THR A 82 0.29 -7.06 -4.33
C THR A 82 -0.14 -5.80 -5.06
N GLU A 83 -1.10 -5.95 -5.97
CA GLU A 83 -1.80 -4.82 -6.59
C GLU A 83 -3.30 -5.08 -6.66
N ASN A 84 -4.08 -3.99 -6.70
CA ASN A 84 -5.52 -4.04 -6.90
C ASN A 84 -6.00 -2.70 -7.48
N ALA A 85 -6.73 -2.72 -8.61
CA ALA A 85 -7.33 -1.52 -9.22
C ALA A 85 -6.34 -0.34 -9.41
N GLY A 86 -5.09 -0.63 -9.81
CA GLY A 86 -4.04 0.38 -10.01
C GLY A 86 -3.29 0.79 -8.75
N TRP A 87 -3.69 0.31 -7.56
CA TRP A 87 -2.90 0.43 -6.34
C TRP A 87 -1.84 -0.67 -6.29
N HIS A 88 -0.63 -0.31 -5.93
CA HIS A 88 0.49 -1.21 -5.70
C HIS A 88 0.92 -1.11 -4.24
N CYS A 89 1.14 -2.25 -3.61
CA CYS A 89 1.75 -2.34 -2.29
C CYS A 89 3.19 -2.85 -2.47
N PHE A 90 4.13 -2.13 -1.90
CA PHE A 90 5.53 -2.49 -1.88
C PHE A 90 6.00 -2.71 -0.46
N ARG A 91 7.05 -3.51 -0.31
CA ARG A 91 7.78 -3.63 0.94
C ARG A 91 9.29 -3.55 0.73
N ALA A 92 10.01 -3.06 1.71
CA ALA A 92 11.47 -3.10 1.73
C ALA A 92 11.95 -3.37 3.15
N LYS A 93 13.13 -3.98 3.30
CA LYS A 93 13.75 -4.09 4.63
C LYS A 93 14.11 -2.70 5.12
N ALA A 94 13.85 -2.43 6.39
CA ALA A 94 14.10 -1.12 6.99
C ALA A 94 15.57 -0.65 6.91
N ASP A 95 16.53 -1.58 6.79
CA ASP A 95 17.96 -1.31 6.66
C ASP A 95 18.45 -1.12 5.21
N ASN A 96 17.60 -1.41 4.22
CA ASN A 96 17.97 -1.43 2.80
C ASN A 96 17.00 -0.63 1.92
N CYS A 97 16.07 0.13 2.49
CA CYS A 97 15.13 0.94 1.72
C CYS A 97 15.74 2.31 1.39
N ARG A 98 15.81 2.63 0.11
CA ARG A 98 15.89 4.03 -0.36
C ARG A 98 14.52 4.41 -0.87
N TYR A 99 14.04 5.59 -0.52
CA TYR A 99 12.79 6.09 -1.09
C TYR A 99 13.05 6.44 -2.57
N PRO A 100 12.38 5.81 -3.57
CA PRO A 100 12.55 6.25 -4.96
C PRO A 100 12.21 7.73 -5.11
N ASP A 101 12.99 8.50 -5.86
CA ASP A 101 12.77 9.95 -6.05
C ASP A 101 11.43 10.29 -6.77
N LEU A 102 10.61 9.30 -7.13
CA LEU A 102 9.31 9.41 -7.78
C LEU A 102 8.12 9.71 -6.84
N TYR A 103 8.34 9.80 -5.52
CA TYR A 103 7.27 10.04 -4.52
C TYR A 103 6.40 11.28 -4.75
N THR A 104 6.74 12.16 -5.70
CA THR A 104 5.92 13.30 -6.08
C THR A 104 4.56 12.89 -6.70
N ILE A 105 4.44 11.69 -7.28
CA ILE A 105 3.21 11.27 -7.98
C ILE A 105 2.14 10.74 -7.02
N CYS A 106 2.53 9.92 -6.04
CA CYS A 106 1.62 9.41 -5.00
C CYS A 106 0.99 10.57 -4.20
N ALA A 107 1.80 11.55 -3.80
CA ALA A 107 1.31 12.75 -3.11
C ALA A 107 0.33 13.57 -3.97
N TYR A 108 0.55 13.66 -5.29
CA TYR A 108 -0.33 14.41 -6.19
C TYR A 108 -1.66 13.68 -6.43
N VAL A 109 -1.63 12.36 -6.64
CA VAL A 109 -2.86 11.57 -6.81
C VAL A 109 -3.66 11.53 -5.51
N PHE A 110 -3.01 11.28 -4.36
CA PHE A 110 -3.68 11.40 -3.05
C PHE A 110 -4.21 12.80 -2.81
N TYR A 111 -3.47 13.87 -3.17
CA TYR A 111 -3.94 15.25 -3.05
C TYR A 111 -5.18 15.51 -3.90
N LEU A 112 -5.21 15.02 -5.14
CA LEU A 112 -6.38 15.16 -6.01
C LEU A 112 -7.58 14.36 -5.51
N CYS A 113 -7.39 13.10 -5.11
CA CYS A 113 -8.45 12.28 -4.50
C CYS A 113 -8.95 12.90 -3.19
N TYR A 114 -8.05 13.35 -2.33
CA TYR A 114 -8.37 14.01 -1.07
C TYR A 114 -9.13 15.32 -1.26
N ILE A 115 -8.76 16.14 -2.26
CA ILE A 115 -9.51 17.35 -2.60
C ILE A 115 -10.90 17.00 -3.10
N GLN A 116 -11.03 15.98 -3.94
CA GLN A 116 -12.32 15.55 -4.47
C GLN A 116 -13.22 15.05 -3.34
N ASP A 117 -12.70 14.19 -2.45
CA ASP A 117 -13.39 13.68 -1.26
C ASP A 117 -13.80 14.81 -0.31
N LYS A 118 -12.92 15.78 -0.05
CA LYS A 118 -13.24 16.93 0.78
C LYS A 118 -14.27 17.85 0.17
N LYS A 119 -14.22 18.04 -1.15
CA LYS A 119 -15.18 18.89 -1.86
C LYS A 119 -16.56 18.24 -1.84
N ASP A 120 -16.64 16.94 -2.14
CA ASP A 120 -17.89 16.19 -2.12
C ASP A 120 -18.47 16.10 -0.70
N TYR A 121 -17.65 15.78 0.31
CA TYR A 121 -18.11 15.79 1.71
C TYR A 121 -18.67 17.14 2.14
N ARG A 122 -18.04 18.25 1.72
CA ARG A 122 -18.52 19.61 2.01
C ARG A 122 -19.83 19.93 1.29
N GLU A 123 -20.06 19.38 0.11
CA GLU A 123 -21.24 19.65 -0.72
C GLU A 123 -22.42 18.72 -0.37
N THR A 124 -22.16 17.46 -0.05
CA THR A 124 -23.19 16.42 0.08
C THR A 124 -23.31 15.85 1.49
N GLY A 125 -22.34 16.11 2.38
CA GLY A 125 -22.29 15.53 3.72
C GLY A 125 -22.04 14.01 3.72
N ARG A 126 -21.75 13.42 2.56
CA ARG A 126 -21.45 11.99 2.40
C ARG A 126 -19.97 11.83 2.13
N THR A 127 -19.35 10.82 2.75
CA THR A 127 -18.06 10.32 2.27
C THR A 127 -18.31 9.67 0.92
N ILE A 128 -17.47 9.99 -0.08
CA ILE A 128 -17.49 9.26 -1.34
C ILE A 128 -17.26 7.79 -0.99
N GLU A 129 -18.22 6.93 -1.29
CA GLU A 129 -17.89 5.52 -1.48
C GLU A 129 -16.98 5.53 -2.70
N ALA A 130 -15.67 5.57 -2.47
CA ALA A 130 -14.70 5.26 -3.50
C ALA A 130 -15.23 3.98 -4.15
N VAL A 131 -15.52 4.04 -5.45
CA VAL A 131 -15.92 2.86 -6.20
C VAL A 131 -14.73 1.91 -6.09
N PHE A 132 -14.90 0.96 -5.19
CA PHE A 132 -13.97 -0.10 -4.86
C PHE A 132 -14.05 -1.21 -5.91
#